data_AF-A0A428SDK1-F1
#
_entry.id   AF-A0A428SDK1-F1
#
_cell.length_a   1.000
_cell.length_b   1.000
_cell.length_c   1.000
_cell.angle_alpha   90.00
_cell.angle_beta   90.00
_cell.angle_gamma   90.00
#
_symmetry.space_group_name_H-M   'P 1'
#
loop_
_entity.id
_entity.type
_entity.pdbx_description
1 polymer ?
#
loop_
_entity_poly.entity_id
_entity_poly.type
_entity_poly.pdbx_seq_one_letter_code
_entity_poly.pdbx_strand_id
1 'polypeptide(L)'
;MSSVQLKVEVENAPDFADDVVDILNSVLAAKTTPIEAAKALDSLCTEESDPATFLGLFWEFFHPLARQIPYDSQDQDRLAAVVQALDKLPPRIVTFKAGWGETTDRVGPLWEDLRSTVAAHFYDTFSDSDQPASGEEYRKQRKLNLNAFAARLTSLLHLSTEMYFLWAMVDGLEGTMTFVWGAPDVINKALPLWMYMT
;
A
#
# COMPACT_ATOMS: atom_id res chain seq x y z
N MET A 1 -9.64 18.15 12.25
CA MET A 1 -9.99 17.61 10.93
C MET A 1 -10.67 16.27 11.16
N SER A 2 -11.76 15.99 10.45
CA SER A 2 -12.46 14.70 10.57
C SER A 2 -11.58 13.61 10.00
N SER A 3 -11.47 12.47 10.69
CA SER A 3 -10.69 11.33 10.22
C SER A 3 -11.29 10.76 8.93
N VAL A 4 -10.42 10.31 8.03
CA VAL A 4 -10.83 9.69 6.76
C VAL A 4 -11.55 8.38 7.06
N GLN A 5 -12.69 8.17 6.42
CA GLN A 5 -13.43 6.91 6.47
C GLN A 5 -13.08 6.10 5.22
N LEU A 6 -12.29 5.05 5.41
CA LEU A 6 -11.90 4.10 4.37
C LEU A 6 -13.11 3.30 3.92
N LYS A 7 -13.16 2.98 2.62
CA LYS A 7 -14.23 2.18 2.01
C LYS A 7 -13.67 1.15 1.04
N VAL A 8 -14.36 0.02 0.94
CA VAL A 8 -14.15 -0.96 -0.12
C VAL A 8 -14.61 -0.35 -1.45
N GLU A 9 -13.68 -0.22 -2.41
CA GLU A 9 -13.97 0.32 -3.76
C GLU A 9 -13.94 -0.76 -4.85
N VAL A 10 -13.68 -2.03 -4.50
CA VAL A 10 -13.45 -3.14 -5.45
C VAL A 10 -14.63 -4.10 -5.43
N GLU A 11 -15.18 -4.45 -6.61
CA GLU A 11 -16.34 -5.36 -6.74
C GLU A 11 -16.02 -6.82 -6.34
N ASN A 12 -14.75 -7.23 -6.42
CA ASN A 12 -14.26 -8.56 -6.02
C ASN A 12 -13.41 -8.48 -4.74
N ALA A 13 -13.92 -7.81 -3.71
CA ALA A 13 -13.22 -7.70 -2.44
C ALA A 13 -13.10 -9.09 -1.76
N PRO A 14 -11.97 -9.41 -1.10
CA PRO A 14 -11.83 -10.65 -0.36
C PRO A 14 -12.83 -10.72 0.80
N ASP A 15 -13.18 -11.92 1.26
CA ASP A 15 -14.17 -12.13 2.33
C ASP A 15 -13.83 -11.39 3.64
N PHE A 16 -12.54 -11.13 3.89
CA PHE A 16 -12.04 -10.39 5.06
C PHE A 16 -11.92 -8.87 4.84
N ALA A 17 -12.32 -8.34 3.68
CA ALA A 17 -12.14 -6.93 3.32
C ALA A 17 -12.85 -5.97 4.28
N ASP A 18 -14.09 -6.30 4.63
CA ASP A 18 -14.88 -5.48 5.57
C ASP A 18 -14.23 -5.44 6.96
N ASP A 19 -13.72 -6.59 7.43
CA ASP A 19 -13.00 -6.68 8.70
C ASP A 19 -11.73 -5.81 8.69
N VAL A 20 -10.96 -5.83 7.59
CA VAL A 20 -9.77 -4.98 7.43
C VAL A 20 -10.15 -3.51 7.47
N VAL A 21 -11.20 -3.10 6.75
CA VAL A 21 -11.66 -1.71 6.73
C VAL A 21 -12.12 -1.25 8.12
N ASP A 22 -12.86 -2.09 8.84
CA ASP A 22 -13.34 -1.78 10.19
C ASP A 22 -12.19 -1.65 11.19
N ILE A 23 -11.19 -2.52 11.11
CA ILE A 23 -9.99 -2.45 11.94
C ILE A 23 -9.23 -1.14 11.66
N LEU A 24 -8.99 -0.84 10.39
CA LEU A 24 -8.23 0.35 10.00
C LEU A 24 -9.00 1.64 10.35
N ASN A 25 -10.30 1.72 10.06
CA ASN A 25 -11.13 2.86 10.45
C ASN A 25 -11.18 3.06 11.97
N SER A 26 -11.10 1.99 12.76
CA SER A 26 -11.02 2.09 14.22
C SER A 26 -9.72 2.73 14.70
N VAL A 27 -8.59 2.44 14.02
CA VAL A 27 -7.30 3.11 14.29
C VAL A 27 -7.33 4.57 13.85
N LEU A 28 -7.87 4.85 12.66
CA LEU A 28 -7.97 6.20 12.14
C LEU A 28 -8.86 7.08 13.04
N ALA A 29 -9.95 6.51 13.57
CA ALA A 29 -10.80 7.14 14.57
C ALA A 29 -10.17 7.20 15.99
N ALA A 30 -8.93 6.74 16.16
CA ALA A 30 -8.21 6.65 17.43
C ALA A 30 -8.95 5.88 18.54
N LYS A 31 -9.80 4.91 18.15
CA LYS A 31 -10.52 4.03 19.08
C LYS A 31 -9.65 2.85 19.52
N THR A 32 -8.77 2.38 18.64
CA THR A 32 -7.81 1.30 18.88
C THR A 32 -6.40 1.77 18.63
N THR A 33 -5.44 1.13 19.31
CA THR A 33 -4.03 1.39 19.09
C THR A 33 -3.51 0.66 17.83
N PRO A 34 -2.44 1.16 17.19
CA PRO A 34 -1.86 0.47 16.04
C PRO A 34 -1.42 -0.97 16.32
N ILE A 35 -1.02 -1.27 17.57
CA ILE A 35 -0.62 -2.61 18.00
C ILE A 35 -1.83 -3.54 18.11
N GLU A 36 -2.95 -3.07 18.65
CA GLU A 36 -4.18 -3.85 18.72
C GLU A 36 -4.72 -4.15 17.33
N ALA A 37 -4.68 -3.17 16.43
CA ALA A 37 -5.05 -3.38 15.05
C ALA A 37 -4.14 -4.35 14.32
N ALA A 38 -2.81 -4.26 14.52
CA ALA A 38 -1.87 -5.23 13.97
C ALA A 38 -2.18 -6.66 14.44
N LYS A 39 -2.53 -6.85 15.72
CA LYS A 39 -2.96 -8.17 16.23
C LYS A 39 -4.27 -8.64 15.61
N ALA A 40 -5.23 -7.72 15.43
CA ALA A 40 -6.50 -8.05 14.79
C ALA A 40 -6.29 -8.46 13.32
N LEU A 41 -5.46 -7.73 12.58
CA LEU A 41 -5.08 -8.06 11.20
C LEU A 41 -4.33 -9.40 11.12
N ASP A 42 -3.39 -9.66 12.03
CA ASP A 42 -2.71 -10.96 12.12
C ASP A 42 -3.70 -12.10 12.32
N SER A 43 -4.72 -11.91 13.17
CA SER A 43 -5.73 -12.92 13.46
C SER A 43 -6.69 -13.23 12.30
N LEU A 44 -6.76 -12.38 11.26
CA LEU A 44 -7.58 -12.64 10.07
C LEU A 44 -7.03 -13.80 9.23
N CYS A 45 -5.72 -14.05 9.27
CA CYS A 45 -5.15 -15.23 8.64
C CYS A 45 -5.40 -16.46 9.52
N THR A 46 -6.46 -17.20 9.18
CA THR A 46 -6.84 -18.45 9.85
C THR A 46 -5.97 -19.62 9.38
N GLU A 47 -5.98 -20.73 10.12
CA GLU A 47 -5.27 -21.97 9.72
C GLU A 47 -5.87 -22.64 8.47
N GLU A 48 -7.13 -22.32 8.14
CA GLU A 48 -7.81 -22.82 6.96
C GLU A 48 -7.44 -22.03 5.69
N SER A 49 -7.04 -20.77 5.87
CA SER A 49 -6.62 -19.90 4.79
C SER A 49 -5.21 -20.26 4.32
N ASP A 50 -4.98 -20.27 3.01
CA ASP A 50 -3.61 -20.35 2.48
C ASP A 50 -2.87 -19.04 2.79
N PRO A 51 -1.77 -19.07 3.59
CA PRO A 51 -1.10 -17.84 4.03
C PRO A 51 -0.54 -17.00 2.88
N ALA A 52 -0.04 -17.66 1.82
CA ALA A 52 0.48 -16.96 0.65
C ALA A 52 -0.63 -16.20 -0.10
N THR A 53 -1.76 -16.88 -0.34
CA THR A 53 -2.95 -16.26 -0.95
C THR A 53 -3.50 -15.13 -0.09
N PHE A 54 -3.58 -15.31 1.23
CA PHE A 54 -4.03 -14.26 2.16
C PHE A 54 -3.14 -13.01 2.07
N LEU A 55 -1.82 -13.17 2.13
CA LEU A 55 -0.89 -12.04 2.05
C LEU A 55 -0.99 -11.31 0.71
N GLY A 56 -1.11 -12.04 -0.40
CA GLY A 56 -1.30 -11.46 -1.73
C GLY A 56 -2.56 -10.59 -1.79
N LEU A 57 -3.71 -11.17 -1.43
CA LEU A 57 -5.00 -10.46 -1.42
C LEU A 57 -5.02 -9.30 -0.42
N PHE A 58 -4.38 -9.47 0.74
CA PHE A 58 -4.25 -8.42 1.74
C PHE A 58 -3.55 -7.19 1.16
N TRP A 59 -2.39 -7.37 0.50
CA TRP A 59 -1.64 -6.24 -0.06
C TRP A 59 -2.33 -5.61 -1.28
N GLU A 60 -2.91 -6.43 -2.16
CA GLU A 60 -3.73 -5.93 -3.27
C GLU A 60 -4.89 -5.05 -2.78
N PHE A 61 -5.51 -5.42 -1.66
CA PHE A 61 -6.60 -4.66 -1.06
C PHE A 61 -6.11 -3.45 -0.24
N PHE A 62 -4.96 -3.56 0.42
CA PHE A 62 -4.44 -2.52 1.32
C PHE A 62 -4.00 -1.25 0.57
N HIS A 63 -3.42 -1.37 -0.63
CA HIS A 63 -2.95 -0.18 -1.34
C HIS A 63 -4.07 0.76 -1.83
N PRO A 64 -5.18 0.27 -2.41
CA PRO A 64 -6.36 1.10 -2.69
C PRO A 64 -6.86 1.87 -1.47
N LEU A 65 -6.81 1.26 -0.27
CA LEU A 65 -7.16 1.96 0.97
C LEU A 65 -6.16 3.06 1.32
N ALA A 66 -4.85 2.80 1.18
CA ALA A 66 -3.82 3.80 1.42
C ALA A 66 -3.94 5.02 0.47
N ARG A 67 -4.39 4.81 -0.79
CA ARG A 67 -4.66 5.89 -1.76
C ARG A 67 -5.76 6.85 -1.30
N GLN A 68 -6.71 6.40 -0.48
CA GLN A 68 -7.84 7.21 0.00
C GLN A 68 -7.44 8.24 1.06
N ILE A 69 -6.30 8.04 1.75
CA ILE A 69 -5.86 8.94 2.82
C ILE A 69 -5.02 10.08 2.22
N PRO A 70 -5.39 11.35 2.43
CA PRO A 70 -4.63 12.51 1.95
C PRO A 70 -3.16 12.49 2.43
N TYR A 71 -2.24 12.86 1.55
CA TYR A 71 -0.79 12.85 1.80
C TYR A 71 -0.34 13.70 3.00
N ASP A 72 -1.11 14.73 3.36
CA ASP A 72 -0.85 15.68 4.43
C ASP A 72 -1.54 15.31 5.76
N SER A 73 -2.30 14.22 5.78
CA SER A 73 -3.05 13.79 6.95
C SER A 73 -2.18 12.99 7.94
N GLN A 74 -2.40 13.24 9.24
CA GLN A 74 -1.86 12.40 10.33
C GLN A 74 -2.39 10.95 10.26
N ASP A 75 -3.50 10.72 9.57
CA ASP A 75 -4.05 9.39 9.35
C ASP A 75 -3.10 8.49 8.54
N GLN A 76 -2.22 9.06 7.69
CA GLN A 76 -1.17 8.29 7.01
C GLN A 76 -0.11 7.78 8.00
N ASP A 77 0.26 8.59 9.00
CA ASP A 77 1.21 8.18 10.03
C ASP A 77 0.61 7.08 10.91
N ARG A 78 -0.70 7.15 11.20
CA ARG A 78 -1.43 6.11 11.94
C ARG A 78 -1.47 4.80 11.16
N LEU A 79 -1.77 4.85 9.87
CA LEU A 79 -1.76 3.67 9.01
C LEU A 79 -0.34 3.06 8.92
N ALA A 80 0.68 3.90 8.77
CA ALA A 80 2.06 3.45 8.68
C ALA A 80 2.54 2.82 10.01
N ALA A 81 2.06 3.33 11.14
CA ALA A 81 2.31 2.74 12.46
C ALA A 81 1.66 1.36 12.63
N VAL A 82 0.53 1.05 11.96
CA VAL A 82 -0.06 -0.30 11.97
C VAL A 82 0.87 -1.29 11.26
N VAL A 83 1.39 -0.93 10.07
CA VAL A 83 2.34 -1.77 9.35
C VAL A 83 3.64 -1.94 10.13
N GLN A 84 4.13 -0.88 10.77
CA GLN A 84 5.28 -0.99 11.66
C GLN A 84 4.99 -1.89 12.87
N ALA A 85 3.77 -1.87 13.40
CA ALA A 85 3.39 -2.75 14.48
C ALA A 85 3.35 -4.21 14.02
N LEU A 86 2.89 -4.50 12.79
CA LEU A 86 2.96 -5.83 12.17
C LEU A 86 4.42 -6.35 12.08
N ASP A 87 5.38 -5.52 11.65
CA ASP A 87 6.83 -5.86 11.61
C ASP A 87 7.39 -6.22 13.00
N LYS A 88 6.81 -5.64 14.06
CA LYS A 88 7.26 -5.81 15.45
C LYS A 88 6.48 -6.89 16.21
N LEU A 89 5.48 -7.54 15.61
CA LEU A 89 4.73 -8.58 16.29
C LEU A 89 5.61 -9.82 16.55
N PRO A 90 5.32 -10.59 17.61
CA PRO A 90 5.93 -11.89 17.80
C PRO A 90 5.73 -12.75 16.54
N PRO A 91 6.77 -13.41 16.01
CA PRO A 91 6.67 -14.22 14.81
C PRO A 91 5.62 -15.32 14.99
N ARG A 92 4.52 -15.25 14.23
CA ARG A 92 3.53 -16.34 14.15
C ARG A 92 3.93 -17.29 13.03
N ILE A 93 4.32 -18.50 13.40
CA ILE A 93 4.77 -19.51 12.45
C ILE A 93 3.56 -20.13 11.76
N VAL A 94 3.55 -20.10 10.43
CA VAL A 94 2.52 -20.68 9.58
C VAL A 94 3.15 -21.62 8.55
N THR A 95 2.36 -22.54 8.02
CA THR A 95 2.77 -23.45 6.96
C THR A 95 2.27 -22.91 5.63
N PHE A 96 3.20 -22.48 4.80
CA PHE A 96 2.96 -22.14 3.40
C PHE A 96 2.90 -23.44 2.60
N LYS A 97 1.77 -23.71 1.97
CA LYS A 97 1.61 -24.88 1.10
C LYS A 97 2.53 -24.74 -0.11
N ALA A 98 3.12 -25.85 -0.55
CA ALA A 98 4.01 -25.87 -1.71
C ALA A 98 3.33 -25.19 -2.91
N GLY A 99 3.95 -24.11 -3.40
CA GLY A 99 3.49 -23.37 -4.56
C GLY A 99 3.78 -24.11 -5.88
N TRP A 100 3.41 -23.48 -7.00
CA TRP A 100 3.73 -24.01 -8.33
C TRP A 100 5.25 -24.12 -8.51
N GLY A 101 5.75 -25.35 -8.59
CA GLY A 101 7.18 -25.64 -8.76
C GLY A 101 7.95 -25.97 -7.47
N GLU A 102 7.31 -25.88 -6.30
CA GLU A 102 7.89 -26.31 -5.02
C GLU A 102 7.51 -27.76 -4.71
N THR A 103 8.42 -28.49 -4.05
CA THR A 103 8.24 -29.92 -3.77
C THR A 103 7.82 -30.21 -2.33
N THR A 104 7.91 -29.21 -1.45
CA THR A 104 7.66 -29.34 -0.01
C THR A 104 7.07 -28.07 0.55
N ASP A 105 6.15 -28.20 1.50
CA ASP A 105 5.61 -27.08 2.26
C ASP A 105 6.74 -26.33 2.98
N ARG A 106 6.65 -25.00 3.01
CA ARG A 106 7.58 -24.12 3.72
C ARG A 106 6.95 -23.71 5.04
N VAL A 107 7.70 -23.83 6.13
CA VAL A 107 7.28 -23.33 7.45
C VAL A 107 8.06 -22.07 7.74
N GLY A 108 7.36 -20.97 8.05
CA GLY A 108 7.99 -19.69 8.32
C GLY A 108 7.06 -18.72 9.05
N PRO A 109 7.57 -17.60 9.58
CA PRO A 109 6.75 -16.51 10.07
C PRO A 109 5.79 -16.00 8.99
N LEU A 110 4.53 -15.73 9.35
CA LEU A 110 3.55 -15.13 8.43
C LEU A 110 4.06 -13.81 7.82
N TRP A 111 4.75 -13.01 8.63
CA TRP A 111 5.29 -11.71 8.25
C TRP A 111 6.82 -11.74 8.03
N GLU A 112 7.42 -12.92 7.78
CA GLU A 112 8.88 -13.15 7.73
C GLU A 112 9.62 -12.10 6.90
N ASP A 113 9.04 -11.75 5.76
CA ASP A 113 9.62 -10.86 4.77
C ASP A 113 8.78 -9.59 4.56
N LEU A 114 8.02 -9.12 5.57
CA LEU A 114 7.15 -7.93 5.45
C LEU A 114 7.86 -6.76 4.74
N ARG A 115 9.14 -6.53 5.07
CA ARG A 115 9.98 -5.49 4.47
C ARG A 115 10.21 -5.68 2.97
N SER A 116 10.45 -6.92 2.55
CA SER A 116 10.66 -7.29 1.14
C SER A 116 9.32 -7.30 0.38
N THR A 117 8.27 -7.85 1.00
CA THR A 117 6.91 -7.92 0.46
C THR A 117 6.35 -6.52 0.24
N VAL A 118 6.46 -5.61 1.22
CA VAL A 118 6.07 -4.21 1.08
C VAL A 118 6.80 -3.56 -0.11
N ALA A 119 8.12 -3.80 -0.26
CA ALA A 119 8.89 -3.25 -1.37
C ALA A 119 8.46 -3.81 -2.74
N ALA A 120 8.19 -5.10 -2.85
CA ALA A 120 7.75 -5.76 -4.08
C ALA A 120 6.31 -5.37 -4.47
N HIS A 121 5.40 -5.32 -3.50
CA HIS A 121 4.00 -5.02 -3.76
C HIS A 121 3.75 -3.54 -4.09
N PHE A 122 4.55 -2.62 -3.53
CA PHE A 122 4.54 -1.24 -3.98
C PHE A 122 4.97 -1.13 -5.45
N TYR A 123 6.03 -1.84 -5.86
CA TYR A 123 6.54 -1.85 -7.23
C TYR A 123 5.45 -2.19 -8.27
N ASP A 124 4.68 -3.26 -8.05
CA ASP A 124 3.59 -3.65 -8.96
C ASP A 124 2.45 -2.62 -8.98
N THR A 125 2.16 -2.02 -7.83
CA THR A 125 1.05 -1.06 -7.64
C THR A 125 1.32 0.31 -8.24
N PHE A 126 2.59 0.71 -8.43
CA PHE A 126 2.95 1.94 -9.14
C PHE A 126 2.58 1.91 -10.62
N SER A 127 2.57 0.71 -11.23
CA SER A 127 2.20 0.51 -12.63
C SER A 127 0.69 0.48 -12.89
N ASP A 128 -0.11 0.36 -11.82
CA ASP A 128 -1.55 0.14 -11.92
C ASP A 128 -2.30 1.41 -12.35
N SER A 129 -3.14 1.25 -13.36
CA SER A 129 -4.09 2.27 -13.79
C SER A 129 -5.20 2.32 -12.75
N ASP A 130 -5.09 3.14 -11.71
CA ASP A 130 -6.09 3.33 -10.64
C ASP A 130 -7.50 3.60 -11.23
N GLN A 131 -8.23 2.55 -11.63
CA GLN A 131 -9.45 2.62 -12.44
C GLN A 131 -10.66 3.21 -11.71
N PRO A 132 -10.78 3.10 -10.36
CA PRO A 132 -11.87 3.74 -9.63
C PRO A 132 -11.87 5.27 -9.71
N ALA A 133 -10.73 5.87 -10.06
CA ALA A 133 -10.57 7.32 -10.07
C ALA A 133 -11.08 7.95 -11.39
N SER A 134 -12.27 8.55 -11.34
CA SER A 134 -12.85 9.29 -12.47
C SER A 134 -12.20 10.68 -12.61
N GLY A 135 -11.07 10.75 -13.32
CA GLY A 135 -10.42 12.01 -13.69
C GLY A 135 -8.92 12.01 -13.45
N GLU A 136 -8.18 12.67 -14.35
CA GLU A 136 -6.70 12.70 -14.31
C GLU A 136 -6.17 13.35 -13.03
N GLU A 137 -6.81 14.42 -12.56
CA GLU A 137 -6.40 15.14 -11.34
C GLU A 137 -6.58 14.28 -10.09
N TYR A 138 -7.71 13.58 -9.98
CA TYR A 138 -7.99 12.70 -8.85
C TYR A 138 -7.05 11.47 -8.85
N ARG A 139 -6.69 10.97 -10.03
CA ARG A 139 -5.64 9.94 -10.20
C ARG A 139 -4.27 10.41 -9.74
N LYS A 140 -3.86 11.62 -10.13
CA LYS A 140 -2.60 12.22 -9.68
C LYS A 140 -2.57 12.37 -8.16
N GLN A 141 -3.67 12.82 -7.56
CA GLN A 141 -3.78 12.96 -6.11
C GLN A 141 -3.69 11.61 -5.37
N ARG A 142 -4.37 10.56 -5.86
CA ARG A 142 -4.30 9.21 -5.28
C ARG A 142 -2.92 8.58 -5.41
N LYS A 143 -2.22 8.81 -6.52
CA LYS A 143 -0.80 8.44 -6.67
C LYS A 143 0.08 9.19 -5.66
N LEU A 144 -0.07 10.51 -5.52
CA LEU A 144 0.67 11.29 -4.54
C LEU A 144 0.44 10.78 -3.11
N ASN A 145 -0.80 10.45 -2.75
CA ASN A 145 -1.16 9.88 -1.45
C ASN A 145 -0.41 8.56 -1.20
N LEU A 146 -0.37 7.66 -2.19
CA LEU A 146 0.34 6.39 -2.10
C LEU A 146 1.86 6.59 -1.96
N ASN A 147 2.43 7.51 -2.74
CA ASN A 147 3.87 7.81 -2.71
C ASN A 147 4.28 8.36 -1.35
N ALA A 148 3.49 9.27 -0.79
CA ALA A 148 3.71 9.84 0.53
C ALA A 148 3.58 8.79 1.63
N PHE A 149 2.66 7.83 1.49
CA PHE A 149 2.52 6.71 2.40
C PHE A 149 3.72 5.73 2.30
N ALA A 150 4.14 5.38 1.08
CA ALA A 150 5.31 4.52 0.85
C ALA A 150 6.61 5.15 1.39
N ALA A 151 6.79 6.47 1.22
CA ALA A 151 7.92 7.20 1.79
C ALA A 151 7.95 7.11 3.33
N ARG A 152 6.79 7.21 3.99
CA ARG A 152 6.69 7.04 5.44
C ARG A 152 7.02 5.62 5.88
N LEU A 153 6.49 4.61 5.18
CA LEU A 153 6.76 3.21 5.48
C LEU A 153 8.23 2.84 5.31
N THR A 154 8.85 3.30 4.22
CA THR A 154 10.28 3.03 3.96
C THR A 154 11.17 3.65 5.03
N SER A 155 10.84 4.85 5.50
CA SER A 155 11.50 5.48 6.65
C SER A 155 11.31 4.65 7.94
N LEU A 156 10.07 4.25 8.27
CA LEU A 156 9.76 3.54 9.51
C LEU A 156 10.33 2.11 9.56
N LEU A 157 10.39 1.43 8.42
CA LEU A 157 10.91 0.08 8.24
C LEU A 157 12.41 0.06 7.88
N HIS A 158 13.04 1.23 7.77
CA HIS A 158 14.46 1.40 7.41
C HIS A 158 14.82 0.69 6.09
N LEU A 159 13.95 0.80 5.09
CA LEU A 159 14.17 0.21 3.76
C LEU A 159 15.08 1.10 2.92
N SER A 160 15.84 0.50 1.98
CA SER A 160 16.63 1.28 1.03
C SER A 160 15.69 2.18 0.20
N THR A 161 15.92 3.48 0.30
CA THR A 161 15.11 4.51 -0.36
C THR A 161 15.51 4.71 -1.82
N GLU A 162 16.63 4.13 -2.26
CA GLU A 162 17.22 4.36 -3.59
C GLU A 162 16.23 4.04 -4.72
N MET A 163 15.48 2.95 -4.62
CA MET A 163 14.50 2.56 -5.64
C MET A 163 13.24 3.44 -5.63
N TYR A 164 12.78 3.87 -4.46
CA TYR A 164 11.65 4.79 -4.32
C TYR A 164 11.99 6.21 -4.80
N PHE A 165 13.24 6.64 -4.58
CA PHE A 165 13.76 7.92 -5.06
C PHE A 165 13.83 7.96 -6.59
N LEU A 166 14.28 6.87 -7.23
CA LEU A 166 14.30 6.76 -8.69
C LEU A 166 12.89 6.89 -9.28
N TRP A 167 11.88 6.23 -8.71
CA TRP A 167 10.50 6.33 -9.22
C TRP A 167 9.80 7.63 -8.87
N ALA A 168 10.06 8.22 -7.69
CA ALA A 168 9.60 9.58 -7.40
C ALA A 168 10.19 10.61 -8.39
N MET A 169 11.43 10.39 -8.84
CA MET A 169 12.02 11.16 -9.94
C MET A 169 11.37 10.85 -11.29
N VAL A 170 11.06 9.59 -11.61
CA VAL A 170 10.33 9.23 -12.84
C VAL A 170 8.95 9.88 -12.86
N ASP A 171 8.15 9.80 -11.79
CA ASP A 171 6.86 10.49 -11.69
C ASP A 171 6.99 12.02 -11.82
N GLY A 172 8.08 12.59 -11.28
CA GLY A 172 8.39 14.03 -11.41
C GLY A 172 8.91 14.43 -12.80
N LEU A 173 9.51 13.51 -13.54
CA LEU A 173 10.10 13.70 -14.88
C LEU A 173 9.09 13.37 -15.99
N GLU A 174 8.25 12.36 -15.81
CA GLU A 174 7.19 11.91 -16.74
C GLU A 174 5.93 12.76 -16.64
N GLY A 175 6.05 14.08 -16.52
CA GLY A 175 4.93 14.99 -16.72
C GLY A 175 4.23 14.70 -18.05
N THR A 176 3.16 13.89 -18.01
CA THR A 176 2.27 13.51 -19.12
C THR A 176 2.99 13.29 -20.45
N MET A 177 3.62 12.12 -20.63
CA MET A 177 3.92 11.62 -21.97
C MET A 177 2.71 10.83 -22.50
N THR A 178 1.90 11.48 -23.34
CA THR A 178 0.97 10.76 -24.22
C THR A 178 1.73 10.29 -25.45
N PHE A 179 1.96 8.98 -25.55
CA PHE A 179 2.54 8.37 -26.75
C PHE A 179 1.51 8.44 -27.88
N VAL A 180 1.79 9.23 -28.93
CA VAL A 180 0.94 9.29 -30.13
C VAL A 180 1.63 8.50 -31.24
N TRP A 181 1.08 7.33 -31.57
CA TRP A 181 1.64 6.50 -32.63
C TRP A 181 1.58 7.23 -33.97
N GLY A 182 2.76 7.66 -34.47
CA GLY A 182 2.92 8.36 -35.75
C GLY A 182 3.05 9.89 -35.69
N ALA A 183 3.22 10.50 -34.51
CA ALA A 183 3.49 11.94 -34.35
C ALA A 183 4.59 12.18 -33.30
N PRO A 184 5.29 13.35 -33.31
CA PRO A 184 6.22 13.69 -32.23
C PRO A 184 5.50 13.86 -30.90
N ASP A 185 6.13 13.38 -29.83
CA ASP A 185 5.59 13.39 -28.47
C ASP A 185 5.20 14.80 -28.01
N VAL A 186 4.02 14.91 -27.39
CA VAL A 186 3.56 16.18 -26.81
C VAL A 186 3.99 16.24 -25.35
N ILE A 187 4.92 17.13 -25.06
CA ILE A 187 5.36 17.44 -23.69
C ILE A 187 4.38 18.44 -23.08
N ASN A 188 3.52 17.99 -22.17
CA ASN A 188 2.79 18.89 -21.28
C ASN A 188 3.73 19.31 -20.15
N LYS A 189 4.06 20.61 -20.08
CA LYS A 189 4.98 21.13 -19.07
C LYS A 189 4.43 20.87 -17.67
N ALA A 190 5.14 20.06 -16.89
CA ALA A 190 4.95 20.00 -15.45
C ALA A 190 5.17 21.39 -14.84
N LEU A 191 4.32 21.76 -13.87
CA LEU A 191 4.53 22.97 -13.08
C LEU A 191 5.89 22.86 -12.37
N PRO A 192 6.70 23.92 -12.39
CA PRO A 192 8.06 23.86 -11.89
C PRO A 192 8.11 23.67 -10.37
N LEU A 193 9.06 22.85 -9.93
CA LEU A 193 9.29 22.39 -8.55
C LEU A 193 9.39 23.49 -7.48
N TRP A 194 9.60 24.76 -7.84
CA TRP A 194 9.64 25.88 -6.89
C TRP A 194 8.27 26.26 -6.33
N MET A 195 7.18 25.75 -6.89
CA MET A 195 5.81 26.05 -6.44
C MET A 195 5.36 25.20 -5.23
N TYR A 196 6.14 24.18 -4.85
CA TYR A 196 5.89 23.30 -3.69
C TYR A 196 6.79 23.62 -2.48
N MET A 197 7.55 24.72 -2.53
CA MET A 197 8.40 25.19 -1.45
C MET A 197 7.94 26.57 -0.95
N THR A 198 6.76 26.63 -0.32
CA THR A 198 6.35 27.66 0.65
C THR A 198 5.32 27.08 1.60
#